data_AF-A0AA42H487-F1
#
_entry.id   AF-A0AA42H487-F1
#
_cell.length_a   1.000
_cell.length_b   1.000
_cell.length_c   1.000
_cell.angle_alpha   90.00
_cell.angle_beta   90.00
_cell.angle_gamma   90.00
#
_symmetry.space_group_name_H-M   'P 1'
#
loop_
_entity.id
_entity.type
_entity.pdbx_description
1 polymer ?
#
loop_
_entity_poly.entity_id
_entity_poly.type
_entity_poly.pdbx_seq_one_letter_code
_entity_poly.pdbx_strand_id
1 'polypeptide(L)'
;MKTETEKKSSTLIVRVNEEERAIIDQKVKDAGYKSASAYVRDYIAREQPKAKAEINPKSLEIITGLMALSSLLNSNAPREQLNSKIGELSKLAMGA
;
A
#
# COMPACT_ATOMS: atom_id res chain seq x y z
N MET A 1 16.67 -23.75 28.95
CA MET A 1 15.35 -23.11 28.84
C MET A 1 15.58 -21.64 28.50
N LYS A 2 15.18 -21.18 27.32
CA LYS A 2 15.26 -19.76 26.94
C LYS A 2 14.05 -19.06 27.53
N THR A 3 14.29 -18.08 28.39
CA THR A 3 13.30 -17.19 29.00
C THR A 3 12.50 -16.47 27.91
N GLU A 4 11.20 -16.74 27.84
CA GLU A 4 10.27 -15.94 27.06
C GLU A 4 10.27 -14.51 27.59
N THR A 5 10.62 -13.59 26.70
CA THR A 5 10.69 -12.16 26.90
C THR A 5 9.41 -11.58 27.48
N GLU A 6 9.50 -11.01 28.68
CA GLU A 6 8.62 -9.95 29.19
C GLU A 6 8.61 -8.79 28.18
N LYS A 7 7.64 -8.74 27.27
CA LYS A 7 7.44 -7.62 26.34
C LYS A 7 5.97 -7.21 26.26
N LYS A 8 5.29 -6.99 27.39
CA LYS A 8 3.97 -6.34 27.44
C LYS A 8 3.74 -5.64 28.81
N SER A 9 4.54 -4.66 29.20
CA SER A 9 4.38 -4.03 30.52
C SER A 9 3.62 -2.70 30.55
N SER A 10 3.12 -2.18 29.43
CA SER A 10 2.31 -0.94 29.46
C SER A 10 1.22 -0.96 28.39
N THR A 11 0.01 -1.34 28.79
CA THR A 11 -1.21 -1.16 27.98
C THR A 11 -1.77 0.23 28.26
N LEU A 12 -1.86 1.07 27.24
CA LEU A 12 -2.54 2.37 27.32
C LEU A 12 -3.96 2.23 26.77
N ILE A 13 -4.96 2.64 27.56
CA ILE A 13 -6.35 2.73 27.12
C ILE A 13 -6.66 4.21 26.89
N VAL A 14 -7.01 4.57 25.67
CA VAL A 14 -7.45 5.91 25.31
C VAL A 14 -8.95 5.84 25.04
N ARG A 15 -9.73 6.65 25.77
CA ARG A 15 -11.16 6.82 25.52
C ARG A 15 -11.35 7.94 24.52
N VAL A 16 -12.18 7.71 23.53
CA VAL A 16 -12.54 8.67 22.50
C VAL A 16 -14.05 8.64 22.30
N ASN A 17 -14.63 9.78 21.92
CA ASN A 17 -16.00 9.83 21.46
C ASN A 17 -16.10 9.37 19.99
N GLU A 18 -17.31 9.34 19.45
CA GLU A 18 -17.57 8.82 18.10
C GLU A 18 -16.95 9.70 16.99
N GLU A 19 -17.01 11.03 17.15
CA GLU A 19 -16.42 11.98 16.20
C GLU A 19 -14.89 11.86 16.16
N GLU A 20 -14.25 11.80 17.33
CA GLU A 20 -12.81 11.60 17.48
C GLU A 20 -12.37 10.27 16.87
N ARG A 21 -13.19 9.22 17.04
CA ARG A 21 -12.90 7.91 16.46
C ARG A 21 -12.96 7.96 14.93
N ALA A 22 -13.95 8.63 14.36
CA ALA A 22 -14.05 8.81 12.91
C ALA A 22 -12.82 9.57 12.35
N ILE A 23 -12.36 10.60 13.06
CA ILE A 23 -11.14 11.34 12.70
C ILE A 23 -9.91 10.43 12.74
N ILE A 24 -9.76 9.60 13.77
CA ILE A 24 -8.64 8.65 13.90
C ILE A 24 -8.68 7.65 12.74
N ASP A 25 -9.83 7.04 12.46
CA ASP A 25 -9.96 6.04 11.41
C ASP A 25 -9.66 6.63 10.02
N GLN A 26 -10.09 7.86 9.76
CA GLN A 26 -9.74 8.57 8.53
C GLN A 26 -8.22 8.80 8.43
N LYS A 27 -7.59 9.35 9.48
CA LYS A 27 -6.13 9.59 9.49
C LYS A 27 -5.32 8.30 9.34
N VAL A 28 -5.78 7.20 9.93
CA VAL A 28 -5.18 5.87 9.82
C VAL A 28 -5.21 5.38 8.38
N LYS A 29 -6.36 5.52 7.71
CA LYS A 29 -6.56 5.14 6.32
C LYS A 29 -5.69 5.99 5.38
N ASP A 30 -5.73 7.31 5.54
CA ASP A 30 -4.97 8.25 4.71
C ASP A 30 -3.45 8.04 4.84
N ALA A 31 -2.98 7.67 6.03
CA ALA A 31 -1.58 7.37 6.27
C ALA A 31 -1.16 5.94 5.86
N GLY A 32 -2.08 5.10 5.37
CA GLY A 32 -1.80 3.73 4.92
C GLY A 32 -1.52 2.74 6.05
N TYR A 33 -2.07 2.96 7.24
CA TYR A 33 -1.91 2.07 8.39
C TYR A 33 -3.04 1.04 8.45
N LYS A 34 -2.67 -0.24 8.64
CA LYS A 34 -3.65 -1.34 8.80
C LYS A 34 -4.38 -1.35 10.16
N SER A 35 -3.87 -0.62 11.16
CA SER A 35 -4.49 -0.56 12.48
C SER A 35 -4.25 0.79 13.15
N ALA A 36 -5.26 1.25 13.89
CA ALA A 36 -5.17 2.49 14.66
C ALA A 36 -4.07 2.44 15.73
N SER A 37 -3.85 1.29 16.37
CA SER A 37 -2.80 1.13 17.38
C SER A 37 -1.38 1.30 16.81
N ALA A 38 -1.13 0.83 15.58
CA ALA A 38 0.14 1.04 14.90
C ALA A 38 0.35 2.52 14.52
N TYR A 39 -0.71 3.18 14.05
CA TYR A 39 -0.69 4.61 13.74
C TYR A 39 -0.43 5.46 15.00
N VAL A 40 -1.21 5.25 16.06
CA VAL A 40 -1.09 5.99 17.32
C VAL A 40 0.28 5.77 17.96
N ARG A 41 0.82 4.55 17.92
CA ARG A 41 2.18 4.28 18.42
C ARG A 41 3.24 5.07 17.66
N ASP A 42 3.16 5.11 16.33
CA ASP A 42 4.12 5.86 15.52
C ASP A 42 3.95 7.37 15.73
N TYR A 43 2.70 7.84 15.87
CA TYR A 43 2.37 9.23 16.19
C TYR A 43 2.96 9.65 17.54
N ILE A 44 2.80 8.85 18.59
CA ILE A 44 3.38 9.14 19.91
C ILE A 44 4.92 9.15 19.85
N ALA A 45 5.52 8.26 19.06
CA ALA A 45 6.97 8.17 18.97
C ALA A 45 7.62 9.24 18.07
N ARG A 46 6.89 9.81 17.11
CA ARG A 46 7.46 10.62 16.01
C ARG A 46 6.71 11.90 15.68
N GLU A 47 5.58 12.17 16.32
CA GLU A 47 4.63 13.29 16.13
C GLU A 47 3.99 13.39 14.72
N GLN A 48 4.70 13.01 13.66
CA GLN A 48 4.21 12.91 12.29
C GLN A 48 4.49 11.50 11.73
N PRO A 49 3.48 10.62 11.71
CA PRO A 49 3.61 9.29 11.10
C PRO A 49 3.95 9.45 9.63
N LYS A 50 5.02 8.79 9.16
CA LYS A 50 5.34 8.78 7.73
C LYS A 50 4.20 8.09 7.00
N ALA A 51 3.69 8.72 5.94
CA ALA A 51 2.72 8.11 5.05
C ALA A 51 3.31 6.81 4.51
N LYS A 52 2.63 5.70 4.79
CA LYS A 52 2.98 4.42 4.18
C LYS A 52 2.27 4.41 2.84
N ALA A 53 3.02 4.67 1.78
CA ALA A 53 2.49 4.50 0.43
C ALA A 53 2.11 3.03 0.27
N GLU A 54 0.80 2.74 0.29
CA GLU A 54 0.30 1.45 -0.16
C GLU A 54 0.54 1.39 -1.66
N ILE A 55 1.62 0.72 -2.05
CA ILE A 55 1.86 0.44 -3.45
C ILE A 55 0.84 -0.62 -3.84
N ASN A 56 -0.18 -0.21 -4.60
CA ASN A 56 -1.18 -1.12 -5.13
C ASN A 56 -0.46 -2.14 -6.05
N PRO A 57 -0.55 -3.46 -5.78
CA PRO A 57 0.07 -4.49 -6.63
C PRO A 57 -0.32 -4.37 -8.10
N LYS A 58 -1.58 -3.97 -8.37
CA LYS A 58 -2.08 -3.73 -9.72
C LYS A 58 -1.34 -2.59 -10.43
N SER A 59 -0.97 -1.55 -9.71
CA SER A 59 -0.15 -0.45 -10.26
C SER A 59 1.25 -0.94 -10.63
N LEU A 60 1.85 -1.85 -9.85
CA LEU A 60 3.13 -2.48 -10.19
C LEU A 60 3.04 -3.35 -11.45
N GLU A 61 1.97 -4.13 -11.59
CA GLU A 61 1.74 -4.95 -12.79
C GLU A 61 1.58 -4.11 -14.05
N ILE A 62 0.83 -3.01 -13.98
CA ILE A 62 0.69 -2.07 -15.10
C ILE A 62 2.03 -1.44 -15.47
N ILE A 63 2.80 -0.96 -14.49
CA ILE A 63 4.13 -0.38 -14.73
C ILE A 63 5.06 -1.42 -15.37
N THR A 64 5.03 -2.66 -14.89
CA THR A 64 5.85 -3.75 -15.43
C THR A 64 5.46 -4.09 -16.87
N GLY A 65 4.17 -4.14 -17.18
CA GLY A 65 3.69 -4.38 -18.53
C GLY A 65 4.02 -3.23 -19.49
N LEU A 66 3.99 -1.98 -19.03
CA LEU A 66 4.42 -0.82 -19.82
C LEU A 66 5.92 -0.89 -20.15
N MET A 67 6.76 -1.28 -19.19
CA MET A 67 8.19 -1.49 -19.46
C MET A 67 8.42 -2.58 -20.51
N ALA A 68 7.67 -3.68 -20.44
CA ALA A 68 7.74 -4.74 -21.45
C ALA A 68 7.30 -4.25 -22.83
N LEU A 69 6.25 -3.43 -22.91
CA LEU A 69 5.79 -2.82 -24.15
C LEU A 69 6.84 -1.87 -24.75
N SER A 70 7.48 -1.03 -23.92
CA SER A 70 8.59 -0.18 -24.35
C SER A 70 9.76 -1.00 -24.88
N SER A 71 10.08 -2.13 -24.25
CA SER A 71 11.10 -3.04 -24.74
C SER A 71 10.76 -3.62 -26.13
N LEU A 72 9.50 -4.04 -26.33
CA LEU A 72 9.03 -4.58 -27.61
C LEU A 72 9.06 -3.53 -28.73
N LEU A 73 8.70 -2.28 -28.41
CA LEU A 73 8.83 -1.15 -29.34
C LEU A 73 10.28 -0.92 -29.73
N ASN A 74 11.18 -0.90 -28.74
CA ASN A 74 12.61 -0.70 -28.96
C ASN A 74 13.27 -1.84 -29.75
N SER A 75 12.75 -3.06 -29.65
CA SER A 75 13.24 -4.22 -30.41
C SER A 75 12.59 -4.36 -31.80
N ASN A 76 11.80 -3.37 -32.24
CA ASN A 76 11.05 -3.42 -33.51
C ASN A 76 10.19 -4.69 -33.64
N ALA A 77 9.58 -5.13 -32.54
CA ALA A 77 8.78 -6.34 -32.51
C ALA A 77 7.59 -6.26 -33.48
N PRO A 78 7.12 -7.42 -34.01
CA PRO A 78 5.97 -7.46 -34.89
C PRO A 78 4.74 -6.80 -34.28
N ARG A 79 3.96 -6.12 -35.14
CA ARG A 79 2.74 -5.41 -34.74
C ARG A 79 1.75 -6.28 -33.95
N GLU A 80 1.68 -7.58 -34.28
CA GLU A 80 0.84 -8.55 -33.57
C GLU A 80 1.24 -8.70 -32.10
N GLN A 81 2.54 -8.76 -31.81
CA GLN A 81 3.05 -8.88 -30.43
C GLN A 81 2.79 -7.60 -29.63
N LEU A 82 2.94 -6.43 -30.27
CA LEU A 82 2.61 -5.14 -29.67
C LEU A 82 1.12 -5.05 -29.34
N ASN A 83 0.24 -5.40 -30.29
CA ASN A 83 -1.21 -5.36 -30.10
C ASN A 83 -1.66 -6.34 -29.01
N SER A 84 -1.07 -7.54 -28.96
CA SER A 84 -1.34 -8.51 -27.90
C SER A 84 -0.98 -7.93 -26.53
N LYS A 85 0.21 -7.32 -26.40
CA LYS A 85 0.65 -6.74 -25.13
C LYS A 85 -0.19 -5.54 -24.68
N ILE A 86 -0.60 -4.70 -25.63
CA ILE A 86 -1.54 -3.60 -25.38
C ILE A 86 -2.88 -4.16 -24.88
N GLY A 87 -3.41 -5.23 -25.49
CA GLY A 87 -4.65 -5.86 -25.08
C GLY A 87 -4.62 -6.41 -23.65
N GLU A 88 -3.50 -7.06 -23.25
CA GLU A 88 -3.29 -7.52 -21.87
C GLU A 88 -3.30 -6.34 -20.88
N LEU A 89 -2.56 -5.28 -21.19
CA LEU A 89 -2.49 -4.06 -20.37
C LEU A 89 -3.86 -3.38 -20.24
N SER A 90 -4.64 -3.32 -21.32
CA SER A 90 -5.99 -2.75 -21.29
C SER A 90 -6.94 -3.54 -20.38
N LYS A 91 -6.88 -4.88 -20.41
CA LYS A 91 -7.67 -5.72 -19.49
C LYS A 91 -7.30 -5.47 -18.03
N LEU A 92 -5.99 -5.47 -17.74
CA LEU A 92 -5.46 -5.13 -16.42
C LEU A 92 -5.94 -3.76 -15.96
N ALA A 93 -5.84 -2.72 -16.80
CA ALA A 93 -6.30 -1.38 -16.46
C ALA A 93 -7.81 -1.31 -16.16
N MET A 94 -8.64 -2.01 -16.95
CA MET A 94 -10.09 -2.07 -16.76
C MET A 94 -10.53 -2.94 -15.57
N GLY A 95 -9.64 -3.75 -15.00
CA GLY A 95 -9.94 -4.61 -13.86
C GLY A 95 -10.72 -5.88 -14.20
N ALA A 96 -10.57 -6.35 -15.45
CA ALA A 96 -11.05 -7.66 -15.89
C ALA A 96 -10.04 -8.77 -15.59
#